data_AF-A0A3D2MC26-F1
#
_entry.id   AF-A0A3D2MC26-F1
#
_cell.length_a   1.000
_cell.length_b   1.000
_cell.length_c   1.000
_cell.angle_alpha   90.00
_cell.angle_beta   90.00
_cell.angle_gamma   90.00
#
_symmetry.space_group_name_H-M   'P 1'
#
loop_
_entity.id
_entity.type
_entity.pdbx_description
1 polymer ?
#
loop_
_entity_poly.entity_id
_entity_poly.type
_entity_poly.pdbx_seq_one_letter_code
_entity_poly.pdbx_strand_id
1 'polypeptide(L)' 'MKNLEDLILRELDKQKMKSEQIALIMIKLDNDLKKKLFLSYLIENRNTILKNSTILKEVNSYE' A
#
# COMPACT_ATOMS: atom_id res chain seq x y z
N MET A 1 10.99 -16.81 -1.03
CA MET A 1 10.77 -15.52 -0.33
C MET A 1 9.54 -14.88 -0.97
N LYS A 2 8.51 -14.51 -0.20
CA LYS A 2 7.37 -13.78 -0.77
C LYS A 2 7.88 -12.39 -1.18
N ASN A 3 7.64 -12.00 -2.42
CA ASN A 3 7.96 -10.65 -2.88
C ASN A 3 7.14 -9.65 -2.04
N LEU A 4 7.79 -8.62 -1.49
CA LEU A 4 7.12 -7.64 -0.63
C LEU A 4 6.03 -6.89 -1.41
N GLU A 5 6.26 -6.70 -2.71
CA GLU A 5 5.30 -6.11 -3.65
C GLU A 5 4.04 -6.97 -3.77
N ASP A 6 4.17 -8.30 -3.90
CA ASP A 6 3.02 -9.21 -3.96
C ASP A 6 2.16 -9.12 -2.69
N LEU A 7 2.79 -8.92 -1.53
CA LEU A 7 2.07 -8.76 -0.27
C LEU A 7 1.28 -7.45 -0.24
N ILE A 8 1.90 -6.35 -0.68
CA ILE A 8 1.24 -5.05 -0.79
C ILE A 8 0.06 -5.13 -1.76
N LEU A 9 0.27 -5.69 -2.96
CA LEU A 9 -0.77 -5.85 -3.97
C LEU A 9 -1.96 -6.64 -3.43
N ARG A 10 -1.73 -7.74 -2.72
CA ARG A 10 -2.81 -8.54 -2.10
C ARG A 10 -3.62 -7.76 -1.08
N GLU A 11 -2.99 -6.91 -0.28
CA GLU A 11 -3.73 -6.09 0.69
C GLU A 11 -4.49 -4.96 -0.01
N LEU A 12 -3.93 -4.34 -1.05
CA LEU A 12 -4.62 -3.32 -1.86
C LEU A 12 -5.80 -3.90 -2.65
N ASP A 13 -5.71 -5.13 -3.12
CA ASP A 13 -6.81 -5.85 -3.78
C ASP A 13 -7.99 -6.03 -2.82
N LYS A 14 -7.74 -6.34 -1.54
CA LYS A 14 -8.81 -6.42 -0.52
C LYS A 14 -9.49 -5.08 -0.28
N GLN A 15 -8.76 -3.97 -0.47
CA GLN A 15 -9.29 -2.61 -0.42
C GLN A 15 -10.05 -2.22 -1.70
N LYS A 16 -10.10 -3.11 -2.71
CA LYS A 16 -10.74 -2.87 -4.02
C LYS A 16 -10.19 -1.63 -4.73
N MET A 17 -8.89 -1.38 -4.57
CA MET A 17 -8.24 -0.22 -5.17
C MET A 17 -8.06 -0.42 -6.68
N LYS A 18 -8.16 0.66 -7.45
CA LYS A 18 -8.00 0.59 -8.91
C LYS A 18 -6.53 0.43 -9.31
N SER A 19 -6.27 -0.27 -10.41
CA SER A 19 -4.93 -0.50 -10.96
C SER A 19 -4.13 0.78 -11.17
N GLU A 20 -4.75 1.86 -11.65
CA GLU A 20 -4.05 3.13 -11.88
C GLU A 20 -3.54 3.75 -10.57
N GLN A 21 -4.33 3.61 -9.48
CA GLN A 21 -3.96 4.12 -8.17
C GLN A 21 -2.87 3.25 -7.53
N ILE A 22 -2.96 1.93 -7.70
CA ILE A 22 -1.93 1.00 -7.27
C ILE A 22 -0.60 1.32 -7.95
N ALA A 23 -0.59 1.57 -9.26
CA ALA A 23 0.62 1.95 -9.98
C ALA A 23 1.28 3.21 -9.40
N LEU A 24 0.50 4.26 -9.11
CA LEU A 24 1.01 5.49 -8.49
C LEU A 24 1.59 5.25 -7.09
N ILE A 25 0.96 4.38 -6.30
CA ILE A 25 1.45 3.99 -4.98
C ILE A 25 2.78 3.25 -5.13
N MET A 26 2.85 2.25 -6.00
CA MET A 26 4.05 1.42 -6.19
C MET A 26 5.25 2.24 -6.68
N ILE A 27 5.04 3.28 -7.49
CA ILE A 27 6.11 4.21 -7.90
C ILE A 27 6.69 4.96 -6.68
N LYS A 28 5.85 5.36 -5.71
CA LYS A 28 6.30 6.05 -4.49
C LYS A 28 6.98 5.14 -3.49
N LEU A 29 6.66 3.85 -3.50
CA LEU A 29 7.31 2.83 -2.68
C LEU A 29 8.63 2.36 -3.32
N ASP A 30 9.48 3.33 -3.62
CA ASP A 30 10.72 3.20 -4.41
C ASP A 30 11.81 2.35 -3.72
N ASN A 31 11.68 2.07 -2.42
CA ASN A 31 12.64 1.27 -1.66
C ASN A 31 11.95 0.35 -0.65
N ASP A 32 12.70 -0.65 -0.16
CA ASP A 32 12.21 -1.67 0.74
C ASP A 32 11.73 -1.14 2.10
N LEU A 33 12.31 -0.04 2.59
CA LEU A 33 11.87 0.57 3.85
C LEU A 33 10.45 1.11 3.71
N LYS A 34 10.20 1.93 2.67
CA LYS A 34 8.86 2.46 2.39
C LYS A 34 7.85 1.34 2.15
N LYS A 35 8.22 0.33 1.37
CA LYS A 35 7.38 -0.86 1.13
C LYS A 35 7.02 -1.57 2.45
N LYS A 36 7.99 -1.76 3.36
CA LYS A 36 7.76 -2.41 4.67
C LYS A 36 6.85 -1.58 5.57
N LEU A 37 7.11 -0.27 5.69
CA LEU A 37 6.26 0.64 6.48
C LEU A 37 4.82 0.62 5.98
N PHE A 38 4.64 0.72 4.66
CA PHE A 38 3.33 0.70 4.05
C PHE A 38 2.60 -0.64 4.22
N LEU A 39 3.31 -1.75 4.09
CA LEU A 39 2.73 -3.08 4.33
C LEU A 39 2.29 -3.23 5.78
N SER A 40 3.08 -2.75 6.75
CA SER A 40 2.68 -2.74 8.16
C SER A 40 1.40 -1.93 8.38
N TYR A 41 1.31 -0.73 7.80
CA TYR A 41 0.11 0.10 7.84
C TYR A 41 -1.13 -0.62 7.29
N LEU A 42 -1.01 -1.30 6.15
CA LEU A 42 -2.12 -2.07 5.56
C LEU A 42 -2.53 -3.25 6.44
N ILE A 43 -1.57 -3.94 7.06
CA ILE A 43 -1.84 -5.07 7.96
C ILE A 43 -2.55 -4.61 9.24
N GLU A 44 -2.13 -3.48 9.82
CA GLU A 44 -2.77 -2.86 11.00
C GLU A 44 -4.24 -2.50 10.71
N ASN A 45 -4.52 -2.12 9.46
CA ASN A 45 -5.86 -1.72 9.00
C ASN A 45 -6.60 -2.81 8.23
N ARG A 46 -6.13 -4.07 8.24
CA ARG A 46 -6.63 -5.15 7.36
C ARG A 46 -8.12 -5.47 7.50
N ASN A 47 -8.72 -5.16 8.66
CA ASN A 47 -10.13 -5.42 8.95
C ASN A 47 -11.03 -4.20 8.65
N THR A 48 -10.46 -3.12 8.14
CA THR A 48 -11.15 -1.86 7.86
C THR A 48 -11.02 -1.53 6.38
N ILE A 49 -12.12 -1.13 5.74
CA ILE A 49 -12.06 -0.57 4.40
C ILE A 49 -11.62 0.88 4.51
N LEU A 50 -10.39 1.15 4.09
CA LEU A 50 -9.82 2.48 4.08
C LEU A 50 -10.33 3.26 2.87
N LYS A 51 -10.52 4.56 3.04
CA LYS A 51 -10.74 5.44 1.89
C LYS A 51 -9.46 5.54 1.08
N ASN A 52 -9.58 5.57 -0.25
CA ASN A 52 -8.44 5.77 -1.15
C ASN A 52 -7.62 7.02 -0.77
N SER A 53 -8.28 8.10 -0.36
CA SER A 53 -7.61 9.33 0.08
C SER A 53 -6.75 9.13 1.34
N THR A 54 -7.16 8.23 2.25
CA THR A 54 -6.37 7.89 3.44
C THR A 54 -5.12 7.12 3.04
N ILE A 55 -5.26 6.11 2.18
CA ILE A 55 -4.12 5.32 1.69
C ILE A 55 -3.12 6.21 0.94
N LEU A 56 -3.60 7.09 0.05
CA LEU A 56 -2.74 8.00 -0.70
C LEU A 56 -2.03 9.01 0.19
N LYS A 57 -2.69 9.50 1.25
CA LYS A 57 -2.05 10.38 2.26
C LYS A 57 -0.92 9.66 2.99
N GLU A 58 -1.15 8.43 3.39
CA GLU A 58 -0.14 7.61 4.07
C GLU A 58 1.10 7.43 3.19
N VAL A 59 0.92 7.02 1.92
CA VAL A 59 2.04 6.85 0.98
C VAL A 59 2.79 8.15 0.72
N ASN A 60 2.08 9.29 0.71
CA ASN A 60 2.68 10.61 0.57
C ASN A 60 3.46 11.08 1.82
N SER A 61 3.30 10.43 2.98
CA SER A 61 4.03 10.79 4.21
C SER A 61 5.45 10.24 4.25
N TYR A 62 5.80 9.31 3.36
CA TYR A 62 7.11 8.65 3.30
C TYR A 62 8.16 9.44 2.49
N GLU A 63 8.19 10.76 2.62
CA GLU A 63 9.18 11.62 1.93
C GLU A 63 10.62 11.17 2.22
#